data_AF-A0A2V1HQ79-F1
#
_entry.id   AF-A0A2V1HQ79-F1
#
_cell.length_a   1.000
_cell.length_b   1.000
_cell.length_c   1.000
_cell.angle_alpha   90.00
_cell.angle_beta   90.00
_cell.angle_gamma   90.00
#
_symmetry.space_group_name_H-M   'P 1'
#
loop_
_entity.id
_entity.type
_entity.pdbx_description
1 polymer ?
#
loop_
_entity_poly.entity_id
_entity_poly.type
_entity_poly.pdbx_seq_one_letter_code
_entity_poly.pdbx_strand_id
1 'polypeptide(L)'
;MSQVWEQMEATLPARAPWLWESFNPPASKDDLLSLQRAFDPIPVPPALLAYLARADGQRLEGIPPWLPSLDLGRLLSAREIIAEYQDLFTYVEDWQWSRRWLPISREGWWSAAVEMVDTRPAMVLNVSWPDAPSLRAPSLPALFAATLALVEDGLVPHPSSDEALVLNDPETYKVHLKRVETILQESYRAMWGTPPFPPGAAIDSAQWIQAWGGPTPPPWRV
;
A
#
# COMPACT_ATOMS: atom_id res chain seq x y z
N MET A 1 -5.82 12.33 -6.23
CA MET A 1 -6.10 12.05 -4.81
C MET A 1 -7.43 12.67 -4.37
N SER A 2 -7.70 13.97 -4.62
CA SER A 2 -8.96 14.62 -4.16
C SER A 2 -10.23 13.83 -4.50
N GLN A 3 -10.43 13.50 -5.79
CA GLN A 3 -11.64 12.81 -6.24
C GLN A 3 -11.87 11.45 -5.56
N VAL A 4 -10.84 10.62 -5.44
CA VAL A 4 -11.00 9.29 -4.81
C VAL A 4 -11.26 9.42 -3.31
N TRP A 5 -10.64 10.40 -2.65
CA TRP A 5 -10.90 10.66 -1.24
C TRP A 5 -12.33 11.16 -0.99
N GLU A 6 -12.84 12.05 -1.84
CA GLU A 6 -14.24 12.50 -1.79
C GLU A 6 -15.23 11.34 -1.97
N GLN A 7 -14.90 10.38 -2.84
CA GLN A 7 -15.68 9.14 -2.99
C GLN A 7 -15.61 8.28 -1.72
N MET A 8 -14.45 8.17 -1.08
CA MET A 8 -14.32 7.45 0.20
C MET A 8 -15.14 8.09 1.31
N GLU A 9 -15.08 9.42 1.44
CA GLU A 9 -15.88 10.21 2.39
C GLU A 9 -17.39 9.99 2.17
N ALA A 10 -17.83 9.81 0.92
CA ALA A 10 -19.23 9.57 0.60
C ALA A 10 -19.68 8.12 0.82
N THR A 11 -18.82 7.13 0.55
CA THR A 11 -19.20 5.71 0.51
C THR A 11 -18.93 4.98 1.82
N LEU A 12 -17.73 5.16 2.42
CA LEU A 12 -17.29 4.33 3.54
C LEU A 12 -18.14 4.50 4.81
N PRO A 13 -18.58 5.70 5.23
CA PRO A 13 -19.41 5.83 6.42
C PRO A 13 -20.71 5.02 6.37
N ALA A 14 -21.27 4.80 5.19
CA ALA A 14 -22.50 4.04 5.01
C ALA A 14 -22.27 2.53 4.78
N ARG A 15 -21.18 2.17 4.10
CA ARG A 15 -20.92 0.78 3.65
C ARG A 15 -19.91 0.01 4.50
N ALA A 16 -18.93 0.70 5.06
CA ALA A 16 -17.87 0.12 5.89
C ALA A 16 -17.45 1.14 6.98
N PRO A 17 -18.36 1.49 7.93
CA PRO A 17 -18.09 2.51 8.95
C PRO A 17 -16.87 2.17 9.81
N TRP A 18 -16.67 0.89 10.10
CA TRP A 18 -15.50 0.38 10.83
C TRP A 18 -14.17 0.66 10.14
N LEU A 19 -14.14 0.66 8.79
CA LEU A 19 -12.95 0.99 8.00
C LEU A 19 -12.75 2.50 8.00
N TRP A 20 -13.83 3.26 7.86
CA TRP A 20 -13.78 4.72 7.94
C TRP A 20 -13.25 5.22 9.30
N GLU A 21 -13.76 4.66 10.39
CA GLU A 21 -13.34 4.99 11.76
C GLU A 21 -11.91 4.56 12.09
N SER A 22 -11.29 3.74 11.25
CA SER A 22 -9.90 3.32 11.43
C SER A 22 -8.89 4.38 11.04
N PHE A 23 -9.27 5.33 10.17
CA PHE A 23 -8.38 6.40 9.74
C PHE A 23 -8.12 7.37 10.89
N ASN A 24 -6.85 7.71 11.08
CA ASN A 24 -6.46 8.73 12.04
C ASN A 24 -6.88 10.12 11.53
N PRO A 25 -7.00 11.12 12.42
CA PRO A 25 -7.13 12.52 12.02
C PRO A 25 -6.00 12.96 11.05
N PRO A 26 -6.19 14.04 10.28
CA PRO A 26 -5.16 14.59 9.40
C PRO A 26 -3.82 14.83 10.08
N ALA A 27 -2.72 14.57 9.36
CA ALA A 27 -1.37 14.86 9.82
C ALA A 27 -1.19 16.37 10.03
N SER A 28 -0.39 16.74 11.04
CA SER A 28 -0.05 18.15 11.24
C SER A 28 0.88 18.65 10.13
N LYS A 29 0.89 19.98 9.91
CA LYS A 29 1.84 20.60 8.95
C LYS A 29 3.29 20.30 9.32
N ASP A 30 3.61 20.25 10.61
CA ASP A 30 4.97 19.97 11.09
C ASP A 30 5.38 18.52 10.83
N ASP A 31 4.45 17.57 10.94
CA ASP A 31 4.71 16.16 10.62
C ASP A 31 4.93 15.97 9.12
N LEU A 32 4.12 16.61 8.28
CA LEU A 32 4.29 16.59 6.82
C LEU A 32 5.61 17.23 6.38
N LEU A 33 6.02 18.34 7.00
CA LEU A 33 7.31 18.98 6.75
C LEU A 33 8.48 18.12 7.23
N SER A 34 8.34 17.46 8.38
CA SER A 34 9.35 16.55 8.91
C SER A 34 9.53 15.34 8.00
N LEU A 35 8.44 14.79 7.47
CA LEU A 35 8.47 13.74 6.47
C LEU A 35 9.22 14.19 5.22
N GLN A 36 8.88 15.35 4.65
CA GLN A 36 9.60 15.85 3.47
C GLN A 36 11.10 16.03 3.71
N ARG A 37 11.49 16.57 4.88
CA ARG A 37 12.90 16.75 5.24
C ARG A 37 13.65 15.44 5.45
N ALA A 38 12.99 14.41 6.01
CA ALA A 38 13.60 13.12 6.28
C ALA A 38 14.01 12.37 5.00
N PHE A 39 13.36 12.68 3.87
CA PHE A 39 13.59 12.00 2.59
C PHE A 39 14.35 12.86 1.56
N ASP A 40 14.73 14.10 1.90
CA ASP A 40 15.56 14.97 1.05
C ASP A 40 16.90 14.26 0.68
N PRO A 41 17.35 14.30 -0.58
CA PRO A 41 16.85 15.10 -1.71
C PRO A 41 15.77 14.43 -2.58
N ILE A 42 15.24 13.27 -2.15
CA ILE A 42 14.24 12.53 -2.92
C ILE A 42 12.84 13.07 -2.57
N PRO A 43 12.08 13.63 -3.53
CA PRO A 43 10.80 14.22 -3.23
C PRO A 43 9.77 13.16 -2.80
N VAL A 44 9.11 13.39 -1.66
CA VAL A 44 7.99 12.55 -1.21
C VAL A 44 6.83 12.69 -2.21
N PRO A 45 6.23 11.57 -2.67
CA PRO A 45 5.15 11.60 -3.65
C PRO A 45 3.99 12.53 -3.25
N PRO A 46 3.56 13.47 -4.11
CA PRO A 46 2.48 14.41 -3.79
C PRO A 46 1.16 13.72 -3.41
N ALA A 47 0.90 12.55 -3.99
CA ALA A 47 -0.28 11.75 -3.67
C ALA A 47 -0.28 11.27 -2.21
N LEU A 48 0.88 10.89 -1.67
CA LEU A 48 1.04 10.47 -0.28
C LEU A 48 0.85 11.66 0.67
N LEU A 49 1.47 12.80 0.36
CA LEU A 49 1.30 14.03 1.16
C LEU A 49 -0.16 14.49 1.18
N ALA A 50 -0.85 14.42 0.04
CA ALA A 50 -2.27 14.75 -0.06
C ALA A 50 -3.16 13.79 0.76
N TYR A 51 -2.81 12.50 0.81
CA TYR A 51 -3.48 11.53 1.67
C TYR A 51 -3.24 11.83 3.15
N LEU A 52 -1.99 11.99 3.58
CA LEU A 52 -1.64 12.23 4.99
C LEU A 52 -2.26 13.53 5.51
N ALA A 53 -2.39 14.55 4.66
CA ALA A 53 -3.11 15.79 4.98
C ALA A 53 -4.64 15.62 5.16
N ARG A 54 -5.18 14.44 4.86
CA ARG A 54 -6.60 14.07 5.07
C ARG A 54 -6.78 12.99 6.14
N ALA A 55 -5.86 12.03 6.22
CA ALA A 55 -5.84 10.99 7.24
C ALA A 55 -4.39 10.51 7.50
N ASP A 56 -3.95 10.59 8.75
CA ASP A 56 -2.58 10.25 9.15
C ASP A 56 -2.39 8.75 9.43
N GLY A 57 -2.61 7.91 8.42
CA GLY A 57 -2.55 6.46 8.59
C GLY A 57 -3.82 5.88 9.23
N GLN A 58 -3.70 4.68 9.76
CA GLN A 58 -4.78 3.97 10.47
C GLN A 58 -4.37 3.64 11.91
N ARG A 59 -5.35 3.57 12.81
CA ARG A 59 -5.15 3.24 14.24
C ARG A 59 -4.63 1.81 14.43
N LEU A 60 -3.82 1.62 15.48
CA LEU A 60 -3.26 0.31 15.84
C LEU A 60 -4.25 -0.57 16.63
N GLU A 61 -5.26 0.03 17.27
CA GLU A 61 -6.14 -0.67 18.22
C GLU A 61 -7.30 -1.40 17.53
N GLY A 62 -7.47 -2.69 17.85
CA GLY A 62 -8.63 -3.52 17.46
C GLY A 62 -8.31 -4.67 16.50
N ILE A 63 -9.34 -5.47 16.16
CA ILE A 63 -9.28 -6.43 15.05
C ILE A 63 -9.15 -5.59 13.77
N PRO A 64 -8.13 -5.84 12.93
CA PRO A 64 -7.71 -4.89 11.92
C PRO A 64 -8.80 -4.64 10.88
N PRO A 65 -9.06 -3.36 10.59
CA PRO A 65 -9.57 -2.99 9.30
C PRO A 65 -8.48 -2.32 8.49
N TRP A 66 -7.55 -3.10 7.96
CA TRP A 66 -6.60 -2.57 6.99
C TRP A 66 -7.29 -2.34 5.66
N LEU A 67 -6.69 -1.54 4.80
CA LEU A 67 -7.23 -1.39 3.45
C LEU A 67 -7.28 -2.77 2.77
N PRO A 68 -8.45 -3.23 2.30
CA PRO A 68 -8.59 -4.56 1.68
C PRO A 68 -7.83 -4.66 0.34
N SER A 69 -7.46 -3.52 -0.24
CA SER A 69 -6.57 -3.46 -1.41
C SER A 69 -5.09 -3.50 -1.04
N LEU A 70 -4.70 -3.60 0.23
CA LEU A 70 -3.34 -3.83 0.71
C LEU A 70 -3.29 -5.19 1.41
N ASP A 71 -2.28 -5.98 1.08
CA ASP A 71 -2.10 -7.30 1.72
C ASP A 71 -1.28 -7.21 3.01
N LEU A 72 -0.70 -6.04 3.33
CA LEU A 72 0.48 -5.92 4.19
C LEU A 72 0.28 -4.96 5.38
N GLY A 73 -0.77 -5.16 6.16
CA GLY A 73 -0.98 -4.38 7.39
C GLY A 73 -1.71 -3.05 7.21
N ARG A 74 -1.70 -2.26 8.28
CA ARG A 74 -2.35 -0.93 8.34
C ARG A 74 -1.49 0.13 7.67
N LEU A 75 -2.13 1.19 7.18
CA LEU A 75 -1.40 2.39 6.76
C LEU A 75 -0.69 3.07 7.94
N LEU A 76 0.58 3.41 7.72
CA LEU A 76 1.43 4.12 8.67
C LEU A 76 1.11 5.63 8.67
N SER A 77 1.20 6.26 9.83
CA SER A 77 1.21 7.71 9.97
C SER A 77 2.52 8.32 9.46
N ALA A 78 2.56 9.63 9.20
CA ALA A 78 3.75 10.35 8.75
C ALA A 78 4.96 10.12 9.66
N ARG A 79 4.77 10.07 10.98
CA ARG A 79 5.84 9.80 11.94
C ARG A 79 6.32 8.36 11.89
N GLU A 80 5.38 7.43 11.77
CA GLU A 80 5.69 6.00 11.67
C GLU A 80 6.41 5.68 10.37
N ILE A 81 6.08 6.35 9.27
CA ILE A 81 6.81 6.24 8.00
C ILE A 81 8.29 6.60 8.20
N ILE A 82 8.58 7.71 8.89
CA ILE A 82 9.96 8.14 9.16
C ILE A 82 10.68 7.11 10.04
N ALA A 83 10.03 6.70 11.14
CA ALA A 83 10.60 5.74 12.07
C ALA A 83 10.86 4.39 11.38
N GLU A 84 9.88 3.87 10.65
CA GLU A 84 10.00 2.62 9.90
C GLU A 84 11.12 2.70 8.87
N TYR A 85 11.19 3.79 8.11
CA TYR A 85 12.25 3.96 7.12
C TYR A 85 13.64 3.98 7.75
N GLN A 86 13.81 4.59 8.93
CA GLN A 86 15.07 4.60 9.67
C GLN A 86 15.42 3.22 10.24
N ASP A 87 14.43 2.55 10.84
CA ASP A 87 14.58 1.24 11.45
C ASP A 87 14.90 0.17 10.40
N LEU A 88 14.26 0.22 9.22
CA LEU A 88 14.46 -0.75 8.14
C LEU A 88 15.95 -0.90 7.78
N PHE A 89 16.68 0.19 7.57
CA PHE A 89 18.11 0.14 7.21
C PHE A 89 19.04 -0.32 8.33
N THR A 90 18.52 -0.54 9.54
CA THR A 90 19.28 -1.18 10.63
C THR A 90 19.27 -2.70 10.49
N TYR A 91 18.27 -3.28 9.81
CA TYR A 91 18.04 -4.73 9.76
C TYR A 91 18.06 -5.32 8.35
N VAL A 92 17.84 -4.51 7.32
CA VAL A 92 17.82 -4.96 5.92
C VAL A 92 19.18 -4.77 5.25
N GLU A 93 19.54 -5.70 4.39
CA GLU A 93 20.70 -5.58 3.50
C GLU A 93 20.35 -4.69 2.29
N ASP A 94 21.35 -4.06 1.66
CA ASP A 94 21.17 -3.16 0.52
C ASP A 94 20.48 -3.81 -0.71
N TRP A 95 20.39 -5.14 -0.74
CA TRP A 95 19.69 -5.91 -1.77
C TRP A 95 18.22 -6.21 -1.44
N GLN A 96 17.78 -5.96 -0.21
CA GLN A 96 16.43 -6.25 0.27
C GLN A 96 15.50 -5.04 0.18
N TRP A 97 16.04 -3.83 0.29
CA TRP A 97 15.26 -2.60 0.32
C TRP A 97 15.92 -1.45 -0.45
N SER A 98 15.13 -0.68 -1.20
CA SER A 98 15.62 0.52 -1.86
C SER A 98 15.37 1.77 -1.02
N ARG A 99 16.36 2.68 -0.99
CA ARG A 99 16.18 4.04 -0.46
C ARG A 99 15.12 4.88 -1.21
N ARG A 100 14.66 4.41 -2.37
CA ARG A 100 13.54 5.02 -3.10
C ARG A 100 12.19 4.41 -2.76
N TRP A 101 12.14 3.44 -1.85
CA TRP A 101 10.89 2.81 -1.41
C TRP A 101 10.55 3.34 -0.02
N LEU A 102 9.49 4.15 0.04
CA LEU A 102 9.00 4.75 1.26
C LEU A 102 7.92 3.84 1.85
N PRO A 103 8.12 3.25 3.05
CA PRO A 103 7.16 2.32 3.64
C PRO A 103 5.87 3.06 3.97
N ILE A 104 4.72 2.50 3.58
CA ILE A 104 3.39 3.07 3.87
C ILE A 104 2.51 2.13 4.68
N SER A 105 2.90 0.86 4.83
CA SER A 105 2.15 -0.15 5.54
C SER A 105 3.10 -1.19 6.11
N ARG A 106 2.75 -1.79 7.26
CA ARG A 106 3.54 -2.84 7.89
C ARG A 106 2.67 -3.89 8.57
N GLU A 107 3.03 -5.16 8.38
CA GLU A 107 2.55 -6.32 9.13
C GLU A 107 3.72 -7.26 9.41
N GLY A 108 4.18 -7.31 10.67
CA GLY A 108 5.34 -8.13 11.04
C GLY A 108 6.60 -7.73 10.25
N TRP A 109 7.07 -8.65 9.40
CA TRP A 109 8.23 -8.48 8.51
C TRP A 109 7.85 -8.02 7.10
N TRP A 110 6.55 -7.88 6.80
CA TRP A 110 6.05 -7.49 5.49
C TRP A 110 5.68 -6.01 5.48
N SER A 111 5.99 -5.33 4.38
CA SER A 111 5.69 -3.90 4.22
C SER A 111 5.18 -3.58 2.83
N ALA A 112 4.21 -2.68 2.73
CA ALA A 112 3.93 -2.02 1.45
C ALA A 112 4.74 -0.73 1.39
N ALA A 113 5.24 -0.39 0.20
CA ALA A 113 5.98 0.84 -0.03
C ALA A 113 5.42 1.62 -1.22
N VAL A 114 5.61 2.93 -1.19
CA VAL A 114 5.42 3.80 -2.35
C VAL A 114 6.78 4.11 -2.95
N GLU A 115 6.89 3.96 -4.25
CA GLU A 115 8.10 4.28 -4.97
C GLU A 115 8.27 5.80 -5.17
N MET A 116 9.47 6.30 -4.88
CA MET A 116 9.90 7.69 -5.03
C MET A 116 10.84 7.84 -6.23
N VAL A 117 10.30 7.67 -7.44
CA VAL A 117 11.03 7.90 -8.69
C VAL A 117 10.38 9.02 -9.48
N ASP A 118 11.20 9.91 -10.04
CA ASP A 118 10.71 11.13 -10.71
C ASP A 118 10.17 10.86 -12.13
N THR A 119 10.49 9.70 -12.70
CA THR A 119 10.22 9.36 -14.11
C THR A 119 8.85 8.78 -14.37
N ARG A 120 8.10 8.39 -13.32
CA ARG A 120 6.77 7.77 -13.44
C ARG A 120 5.89 8.07 -12.23
N PRO A 121 4.57 7.80 -12.31
CA PRO A 121 3.70 7.88 -11.14
C PRO A 121 4.23 6.98 -10.01
N ALA A 122 4.15 7.49 -8.78
CA ALA A 122 4.56 6.76 -7.59
C ALA A 122 3.70 5.49 -7.40
N MET A 123 4.28 4.35 -7.76
CA MET A 123 3.62 3.05 -7.70
C MET A 123 3.60 2.52 -6.26
N VAL A 124 2.64 1.64 -5.96
CA VAL A 124 2.60 0.92 -4.69
C VAL A 124 3.15 -0.49 -4.90
N LEU A 125 4.13 -0.85 -4.08
CA LEU A 125 4.84 -2.11 -4.09
C LEU A 125 4.49 -2.92 -2.84
N ASN A 126 4.34 -4.22 -2.99
CA ASN A 126 4.46 -5.16 -1.89
C ASN A 126 5.94 -5.51 -1.76
N VAL A 127 6.52 -5.22 -0.59
CA VAL A 127 7.93 -5.48 -0.28
C VAL A 127 7.97 -6.37 0.96
N SER A 128 8.25 -7.64 0.70
CA SER A 128 8.17 -8.71 1.68
C SER A 128 9.50 -9.45 1.63
N TRP A 129 10.20 -9.61 2.75
CA TRP A 129 11.32 -10.55 2.80
C TRP A 129 10.83 -11.90 3.31
N PRO A 130 11.20 -13.05 2.69
CA PRO A 130 12.19 -13.25 1.62
C PRO A 130 11.65 -13.16 0.18
N ASP A 131 10.40 -12.74 -0.01
CA ASP A 131 9.77 -12.69 -1.33
C ASP A 131 10.37 -11.60 -2.24
N ALA A 132 10.20 -11.78 -3.55
CA ALA A 132 10.58 -10.73 -4.48
C ALA A 132 9.59 -9.56 -4.38
N PRO A 133 10.06 -8.31 -4.40
CA PRO A 133 9.20 -7.15 -4.51
C PRO A 133 8.26 -7.28 -5.71
N SER A 134 6.99 -6.97 -5.50
CA SER A 134 5.94 -7.10 -6.51
C SER A 134 5.10 -5.84 -6.58
N LEU A 135 4.55 -5.59 -7.75
CA LEU A 135 3.75 -4.41 -8.01
C LEU A 135 2.31 -4.64 -7.54
N ARG A 136 1.86 -3.83 -6.57
CA ARG A 136 0.52 -3.96 -5.97
C ARG A 136 -0.50 -3.05 -6.63
N ALA A 137 -0.19 -1.78 -6.79
CA ALA A 137 -1.09 -0.82 -7.42
C ALA A 137 -0.30 0.19 -8.28
N PRO A 138 -0.89 0.69 -9.39
CA PRO A 138 -0.21 1.61 -10.28
C PRO A 138 -0.02 3.00 -9.67
N SER A 139 -0.78 3.32 -8.62
CA SER A 139 -0.62 4.54 -7.83
C SER A 139 -1.37 4.44 -6.50
N LEU A 140 -1.05 5.32 -5.55
CA LEU A 140 -1.79 5.40 -4.29
C LEU A 140 -3.30 5.73 -4.49
N PRO A 141 -3.72 6.67 -5.37
CA PRO A 141 -5.15 6.86 -5.68
C PRO A 141 -5.84 5.62 -6.26
N ALA A 142 -5.16 4.85 -7.11
CA ALA A 142 -5.71 3.63 -7.67
C ALA A 142 -5.99 2.60 -6.57
N LEU A 143 -5.07 2.48 -5.60
CA LEU A 143 -5.21 1.61 -4.44
C LEU A 143 -6.48 1.94 -3.64
N PHE A 144 -6.72 3.22 -3.35
CA PHE A 144 -7.94 3.65 -2.66
C PHE A 144 -9.21 3.39 -3.48
N ALA A 145 -9.18 3.62 -4.80
CA ALA A 145 -10.31 3.34 -5.69
C ALA A 145 -10.65 1.84 -5.71
N ALA A 146 -9.63 0.97 -5.71
CA ALA A 146 -9.82 -0.46 -5.62
C ALA A 146 -10.40 -0.90 -4.27
N THR A 147 -9.99 -0.28 -3.16
CA THR A 147 -10.65 -0.49 -1.85
C THR A 147 -12.15 -0.17 -1.94
N LEU A 148 -12.52 0.95 -2.57
CA LEU A 148 -13.93 1.30 -2.74
C LEU A 148 -14.70 0.26 -3.55
N ALA A 149 -14.13 -0.21 -4.66
CA ALA A 149 -14.74 -1.26 -5.47
C ALA A 149 -14.98 -2.55 -4.67
N LEU A 150 -14.02 -2.95 -3.83
CA LEU A 150 -14.18 -4.12 -2.95
C LEU A 150 -15.30 -3.92 -1.92
N VAL A 151 -15.39 -2.73 -1.31
CA VAL A 151 -16.46 -2.39 -0.35
C VAL A 151 -17.83 -2.38 -1.03
N GLU A 152 -17.92 -1.82 -2.24
CA GLU A 152 -19.16 -1.74 -3.02
C GLU A 152 -19.66 -3.12 -3.46
N ASP A 153 -18.75 -4.05 -3.77
CA ASP A 153 -19.09 -5.46 -4.08
C ASP A 153 -19.38 -6.31 -2.83
N GLY A 154 -19.26 -5.73 -1.63
CA GLY A 154 -19.48 -6.43 -0.36
C GLY A 154 -18.41 -7.49 -0.06
N LEU A 155 -17.21 -7.36 -0.64
CA LEU A 155 -16.08 -8.27 -0.42
C LEU A 155 -15.25 -7.92 0.81
N VAL A 156 -15.75 -7.01 1.64
CA VAL A 156 -15.03 -6.51 2.81
C VAL A 156 -15.94 -6.72 4.02
N PRO A 157 -15.95 -7.94 4.60
CA PRO A 157 -16.87 -8.26 5.69
C PRO A 157 -16.51 -7.45 6.94
N HIS A 158 -17.52 -7.19 7.78
CA HIS A 158 -17.28 -6.58 9.08
C HIS A 158 -16.33 -7.47 9.91
N PRO A 159 -15.33 -6.93 10.61
CA PRO A 159 -14.38 -7.73 11.40
C PRO A 159 -15.02 -8.62 12.48
N SER A 160 -16.27 -8.33 12.84
CA SER A 160 -17.06 -9.06 13.83
C SER A 160 -18.28 -9.78 13.26
N SER A 161 -18.46 -9.85 11.93
CA SER A 161 -19.58 -10.58 11.34
C SER A 161 -19.28 -12.08 11.26
N ASP A 162 -20.34 -12.90 11.30
CA ASP A 162 -20.24 -14.34 11.07
C ASP A 162 -19.68 -14.66 9.67
N GLU A 163 -19.82 -13.75 8.69
CA GLU A 163 -19.20 -13.88 7.37
C GLU A 163 -17.67 -13.92 7.43
N ALA A 164 -17.06 -13.18 8.37
CA ALA A 164 -15.63 -13.30 8.64
C ALA A 164 -15.25 -14.69 9.19
N LEU A 165 -16.17 -15.35 9.91
CA LEU A 165 -15.98 -16.72 10.38
C LEU A 165 -16.16 -17.76 9.26
N VAL A 166 -17.04 -17.49 8.29
CA VAL A 166 -17.25 -18.35 7.11
C VAL A 166 -16.01 -18.35 6.21
N LEU A 167 -15.22 -17.27 6.18
CA LEU A 167 -13.90 -17.24 5.52
C LEU A 167 -12.84 -18.13 6.20
N ASN A 168 -13.13 -18.77 7.34
CA ASN A 168 -12.25 -19.78 7.92
C ASN A 168 -12.32 -21.13 7.18
N ASP A 169 -13.34 -21.34 6.32
CA ASP A 169 -13.39 -22.49 5.42
C ASP A 169 -12.41 -22.28 4.24
N PRO A 170 -11.41 -23.17 4.03
CA PRO A 170 -10.39 -22.96 3.01
C PRO A 170 -10.92 -22.84 1.58
N GLU A 171 -12.00 -23.54 1.22
CA GLU A 171 -12.55 -23.50 -0.13
C GLU A 171 -13.33 -22.21 -0.37
N THR A 172 -14.13 -21.79 0.61
CA THR A 172 -14.84 -20.51 0.57
C THR A 172 -13.87 -19.33 0.53
N TYR A 173 -12.79 -19.40 1.32
CA TYR A 173 -11.73 -18.40 1.31
C TYR A 173 -11.04 -18.27 -0.06
N LYS A 174 -10.72 -19.40 -0.71
CA LYS A 174 -10.14 -19.38 -2.08
C LYS A 174 -11.07 -18.70 -3.09
N VAL A 175 -12.38 -18.97 -3.03
CA VAL A 175 -13.36 -18.33 -3.92
C VAL A 175 -13.43 -16.83 -3.64
N HIS A 176 -13.42 -16.43 -2.37
CA HIS A 176 -13.38 -15.03 -1.96
C HIS A 176 -12.13 -14.32 -2.48
N LEU A 177 -10.95 -14.88 -2.25
CA LEU A 177 -9.68 -14.34 -2.74
C LEU A 177 -9.68 -14.17 -4.26
N LYS A 178 -10.17 -15.17 -4.99
CA LYS A 178 -10.26 -15.09 -6.46
C LYS A 178 -11.15 -13.93 -6.91
N ARG A 179 -12.25 -13.65 -6.20
CA ARG A 179 -13.11 -12.48 -6.50
C ARG A 179 -12.40 -11.17 -6.20
N VAL A 180 -11.74 -11.06 -5.05
CA VAL A 180 -10.93 -9.89 -4.69
C VAL A 180 -9.86 -9.62 -5.75
N GLU A 181 -9.07 -10.62 -6.11
CA GLU A 181 -8.04 -10.53 -7.15
C GLU A 181 -8.63 -10.10 -8.50
N THR A 182 -9.80 -10.62 -8.88
CA THR A 182 -10.49 -10.24 -10.12
C THR A 182 -10.83 -8.74 -10.11
N ILE A 183 -11.45 -8.24 -9.04
CA ILE A 183 -11.80 -6.81 -8.92
C ILE A 183 -10.55 -5.93 -8.93
N LEU A 184 -9.48 -6.33 -8.24
CA LEU A 184 -8.22 -5.60 -8.24
C LEU A 184 -7.62 -5.52 -9.66
N GLN A 185 -7.58 -6.65 -10.38
CA GLN A 185 -7.09 -6.69 -11.76
C GLN A 185 -7.92 -5.81 -12.69
N GLU A 186 -9.24 -5.87 -12.59
CA GLU A 186 -10.16 -5.04 -13.39
C GLU A 186 -10.01 -3.55 -13.09
N SER A 187 -9.94 -3.20 -11.81
CA SER A 187 -9.76 -1.82 -11.33
C SER A 187 -8.49 -1.18 -11.89
N TYR A 188 -7.45 -1.99 -12.09
CA TYR A 188 -6.16 -1.50 -12.56
C TYR A 188 -5.93 -1.69 -14.06
N ARG A 189 -6.77 -2.45 -14.77
CA ARG A 189 -6.56 -2.87 -16.16
C ARG A 189 -6.24 -1.71 -17.11
N ALA A 190 -6.96 -0.59 -16.99
CA ALA A 190 -6.73 0.59 -17.83
C ALA A 190 -5.40 1.30 -17.51
N MET A 191 -4.94 1.22 -16.26
CA MET A 191 -3.70 1.85 -15.79
C MET A 191 -2.47 0.99 -16.09
N TRP A 192 -2.63 -0.34 -16.18
CA TRP A 192 -1.60 -1.26 -16.69
C TRP A 192 -1.40 -1.20 -18.21
N GLY A 193 -2.29 -0.52 -18.94
CA GLY A 193 -2.26 -0.40 -20.40
C GLY A 193 -1.06 0.39 -20.95
N THR A 194 -0.25 1.01 -20.09
CA THR A 194 1.03 1.63 -20.45
C THR A 194 2.17 0.81 -19.83
N PRO A 195 3.12 0.31 -20.64
CA PRO A 195 4.16 -0.62 -20.21
C PRO A 195 4.97 -0.10 -19.01
N PRO A 196 5.50 -0.99 -18.13
CA PRO A 196 6.00 -2.32 -18.55
C PRO A 196 5.38 -3.57 -17.90
N PHE A 197 4.47 -3.51 -16.92
CA PHE A 197 4.16 -4.72 -16.13
C PHE A 197 2.67 -4.94 -15.80
N PRO A 198 2.16 -6.20 -15.89
CA PRO A 198 0.82 -6.57 -15.42
C PRO A 198 0.73 -6.60 -13.88
N PRO A 199 -0.48 -6.57 -13.30
CA PRO A 199 -0.67 -6.61 -11.84
C PRO A 199 -0.08 -7.88 -11.23
N GLY A 200 0.58 -7.75 -10.07
CA GLY A 200 1.20 -8.89 -9.37
C GLY A 200 2.45 -9.46 -10.04
N ALA A 201 2.94 -8.83 -11.12
CA ALA A 201 4.22 -9.22 -11.71
C ALA A 201 5.34 -9.04 -10.67
N ALA A 202 6.11 -10.12 -10.46
CA ALA A 202 7.38 -10.01 -9.79
C ALA A 202 8.27 -9.02 -10.57
N ILE A 203 8.89 -8.09 -9.87
CA ILE A 203 9.81 -7.16 -10.51
C ILE A 203 11.08 -7.94 -10.88
N ASP A 204 11.44 -7.96 -12.16
CA ASP A 204 12.66 -8.63 -12.63
C ASP A 204 13.90 -8.05 -11.93
N SER A 205 14.64 -8.92 -11.22
CA SER A 205 15.87 -8.56 -10.50
C SER A 205 16.95 -7.96 -11.39
N ALA A 206 16.96 -8.28 -12.69
CA ALA A 206 17.89 -7.68 -13.65
C ALA A 206 17.61 -6.19 -13.91
N GLN A 207 16.40 -5.71 -13.62
CA GLN A 207 15.98 -4.33 -13.88
C GLN A 207 15.82 -3.48 -12.61
N TRP A 208 16.05 -4.04 -11.42
CA TRP A 208 15.80 -3.37 -10.14
C TRP A 208 16.45 -1.99 -10.07
N ILE A 209 17.77 -1.89 -10.18
CA ILE A 209 18.48 -0.60 -10.05
C ILE A 209 18.04 0.39 -11.14
N GLN A 210 18.01 -0.04 -12.39
CA GLN A 210 17.81 0.87 -13.53
C GLN A 210 16.37 1.36 -13.67
N ALA A 211 15.38 0.50 -13.40
CA ALA A 211 13.97 0.81 -13.63
C ALA A 211 13.21 1.19 -12.36
N TRP A 212 13.67 0.79 -11.16
CA TRP A 212 12.92 0.96 -9.91
C TRP A 212 13.68 1.73 -8.82
N GLY A 213 14.90 2.18 -9.15
CA GLY A 213 15.90 2.52 -8.13
C GLY A 213 16.09 1.39 -7.11
N GLY A 214 15.71 0.17 -7.49
CA GLY A 214 15.56 -1.00 -6.65
C GLY A 214 16.89 -1.41 -6.03
N PRO A 215 16.83 -2.31 -5.04
CA PRO A 215 17.99 -2.67 -4.28
C PRO A 215 19.02 -3.40 -5.15
N THR A 216 20.28 -3.41 -4.72
CA THR A 216 21.36 -4.06 -5.50
C THR A 216 21.04 -5.55 -5.66
N PRO A 217 21.29 -6.22 -6.79
CA PRO A 217 21.06 -7.66 -6.86
C PRO A 217 21.84 -8.41 -5.75
N PRO A 218 21.28 -9.47 -5.15
CA PRO A 218 21.99 -10.22 -4.12
C PRO A 218 23.28 -10.82 -4.69
N PRO A 219 24.37 -10.90 -3.91
CA PRO A 219 25.71 -11.24 -4.41
C PRO A 219 25.81 -12.66 -4.99
N TRP A 220 24.87 -13.56 -4.67
CA TRP A 220 24.81 -14.93 -5.21
C TRP A 220 24.02 -15.07 -6.52
N ARG A 221 23.50 -13.97 -7.08
CA ARG A 221 22.84 -13.95 -8.41
C ARG A 221 23.69 -13.32 -9.52
N VAL A 222 24.96 -12.98 -9.23
CA VAL A 222 25.93 -12.42 -10.20
C VAL A 222 26.89 -13.48 -10.68
#